data_AF-A0A401THN6-F1
#
_entry.id   AF-A0A401THN6-F1
#
_cell.length_a   1.000
_cell.length_b   1.000
_cell.length_c   1.000
_cell.angle_alpha   90.00
_cell.angle_beta   90.00
_cell.angle_gamma   90.00
#
_symmetry.space_group_name_H-M   'P 1'
#
loop_
_entity.id
_entity.type
_entity.pdbx_description
1 polymer ?
#
loop_
_entity_poly.entity_id
_entity_poly.type
_entity_poly.pdbx_seq_one_letter_code
_entity_poly.pdbx_strand_id
1 'polypeptide(L)' 'MPLGYTPDEKARFQQLVKLRRQWLKDQELSPREPVLPPESKGPVARFWDGFLQPRSLWRVY' A
#
# COMPACT_ATOMS: atom_id res chain seq x y z
N MET A 1 -42.00 20.48 17.64
CA MET A 1 -40.69 19.79 17.65
C MET A 1 -40.85 18.49 16.89
N PRO A 2 -40.27 18.32 15.69
CA PRO A 2 -40.32 17.02 15.02
C PRO A 2 -39.60 15.97 15.88
N LEU A 3 -40.21 14.79 16.03
CA LEU A 3 -39.73 13.65 16.85
C LEU A 3 -38.57 12.88 16.20
N GLY A 4 -37.79 13.53 15.33
CA GLY A 4 -36.69 12.94 14.57
C GLY A 4 -36.01 13.94 13.65
N TYR A 5 -35.03 13.47 12.88
CA TYR A 5 -34.25 14.33 11.98
C TYR A 5 -35.15 15.12 11.03
N THR A 6 -34.93 16.43 11.01
CA THR A 6 -35.50 17.33 10.01
C THR A 6 -35.04 16.91 8.61
N PRO A 7 -35.79 17.22 7.55
CA PRO A 7 -35.42 16.86 6.19
C PRO A 7 -34.02 17.38 5.81
N ASP A 8 -33.63 18.56 6.28
CA ASP A 8 -32.29 19.12 6.05
C ASP A 8 -31.19 18.34 6.76
N GLU A 9 -31.42 17.92 8.00
CA GLU A 9 -30.46 17.09 8.75
C GLU A 9 -30.28 15.72 8.09
N LYS A 10 -31.36 15.13 7.56
CA LYS A 10 -31.28 13.90 6.76
C LYS A 10 -30.47 14.11 5.49
N ALA A 11 -30.71 15.21 4.77
CA ALA A 11 -29.97 15.53 3.56
C ALA A 11 -28.46 15.70 3.83
N ARG A 12 -28.12 16.45 4.89
CA ARG A 12 -26.73 16.64 5.34
C ARG A 12 -26.08 15.34 5.79
N PHE A 13 -26.80 14.49 6.50
CA PHE A 13 -26.30 13.17 6.90
C PHE A 13 -25.95 12.31 5.69
N GLN A 14 -26.82 12.25 4.67
CA GLN A 14 -26.55 11.50 3.45
C GLN A 14 -25.32 12.03 2.69
N GLN A 15 -25.13 13.35 2.65
CA GLN A 15 -23.94 13.98 2.06
C GLN A 15 -22.67 13.56 2.80
N LEU A 16 -22.68 13.61 4.13
CA LEU A 16 -21.53 13.21 4.95
C LEU A 16 -21.21 11.72 4.84
N VAL A 17 -22.23 10.86 4.80
CA VAL A 17 -22.04 9.41 4.61
C VAL A 17 -21.39 9.12 3.26
N LYS A 18 -21.80 9.81 2.20
CA LYS A 18 -21.20 9.65 0.86
C LYS A 18 -19.72 10.02 0.87
N LEU A 19 -19.38 11.17 1.44
CA LEU A 19 -17.98 11.61 1.58
C LEU A 19 -17.17 10.65 2.44
N ARG A 20 -17.74 10.15 3.54
CA ARG A 20 -17.07 9.22 4.45
C ARG A 20 -16.75 7.88 3.76
N ARG A 21 -17.66 7.35 2.95
CA ARG A 21 -17.43 6.11 2.20
C ARG A 21 -16.33 6.27 1.16
N GLN A 22 -16.32 7.40 0.46
CA GLN A 22 -15.28 7.69 -0.52
C GLN A 22 -13.91 7.85 0.16
N TRP A 23 -13.85 8.61 1.26
CA TRP A 23 -12.63 8.74 2.05
C TRP A 23 -12.10 7.40 2.55
N LEU A 24 -12.98 6.53 3.08
CA LEU A 24 -12.58 5.20 3.54
C LEU A 24 -12.04 4.33 2.42
N LYS A 25 -12.61 4.42 1.22
CA LYS A 25 -12.12 3.73 0.02
C LYS A 25 -10.76 4.27 -0.42
N ASP A 26 -10.55 5.58 -0.35
CA ASP A 26 -9.28 6.21 -0.69
C ASP A 26 -8.16 5.86 0.31
N GLN A 27 -8.52 5.40 1.52
CA GLN A 27 -7.58 4.84 2.50
C GLN A 27 -7.24 3.37 2.27
N GLU A 28 -7.94 2.67 1.37
CA GLU A 28 -7.55 1.31 0.99
C GLU A 28 -6.24 1.41 0.21
N LEU A 29 -5.13 1.18 0.91
CA LEU A 29 -3.79 1.27 0.36
C LEU A 29 -3.65 0.34 -0.85
N SER A 30 -3.18 0.90 -1.96
CA SER A 30 -2.70 0.09 -3.08
C SER A 30 -1.53 -0.78 -2.60
N PRO A 31 -1.41 -2.04 -3.05
CA PRO A 31 -0.26 -2.91 -2.72
C PRO A 31 1.10 -2.35 -3.13
N ARG A 32 1.13 -1.21 -3.83
CA ARG A 32 2.33 -0.47 -4.18
C ARG A 32 2.85 0.23 -2.94
N GLU A 33 3.59 -0.51 -2.14
CA GLU A 33 4.53 0.07 -1.20
C GLU A 33 5.49 0.98 -1.99
N PRO A 34 5.77 2.20 -1.50
CA PRO A 34 6.89 2.96 -2.01
C PRO A 34 8.16 2.18 -1.64
N VAL A 35 8.60 1.31 -2.55
CA VAL A 35 9.83 0.54 -2.38
C VAL A 35 10.97 1.54 -2.48
N LEU A 36 11.60 1.83 -1.33
CA LEU A 36 12.89 2.51 -1.34
C LEU A 36 13.83 1.66 -2.22
N PRO A 37 14.60 2.30 -3.13
CA PRO A 37 15.56 1.54 -3.93
C PRO A 37 16.43 0.72 -2.97
N PRO A 38 16.64 -0.58 -3.26
CA PRO A 38 17.44 -1.41 -2.38
C PRO A 38 18.81 -0.78 -2.21
N GLU A 39 19.27 -0.72 -0.96
CA GLU A 39 20.56 -0.15 -0.62
C GLU A 39 21.66 -0.79 -1.48
N SER A 40 22.54 0.03 -2.05
CA SER A 40 23.54 -0.46 -3.01
C SER A 40 24.51 -1.39 -2.29
N LYS A 41 24.37 -2.70 -2.54
CA LYS A 41 25.29 -3.70 -2.00
C LYS A 41 26.70 -3.41 -2.52
N GLY A 42 27.66 -3.27 -1.60
CA GLY A 42 29.06 -3.11 -1.95
C GLY A 42 29.62 -4.30 -2.76
N PRO A 43 30.79 -4.16 -3.40
CA PRO A 43 31.34 -5.18 -4.30
C PRO A 43 31.44 -6.58 -3.69
N VAL A 44 31.81 -6.67 -2.42
CA VAL A 44 31.94 -7.94 -1.67
C VAL A 44 30.58 -8.62 -1.48
N ALA A 45 29.54 -7.86 -1.10
CA ALA A 45 28.20 -8.42 -0.90
C ALA A 45 27.60 -8.93 -2.22
N ARG A 46 27.82 -8.22 -3.33
CA ARG A 46 27.38 -8.65 -4.66
C ARG A 46 28.08 -9.94 -5.13
N PHE A 47 29.35 -10.11 -4.79
CA PHE A 47 30.10 -11.33 -5.09
C PHE A 47 29.49 -12.55 -4.39
N TRP A 48 29.23 -12.45 -3.09
CA TRP A 48 28.66 -13.56 -2.31
C TRP A 48 27.22 -13.89 -2.73
N ASP A 49 26.39 -12.89 -3.07
CA ASP A 49 25.05 -13.13 -3.62
C ASP A 49 25.10 -13.97 -4.91
N GLY A 50 26.01 -13.63 -5.84
CA GLY A 50 26.18 -14.37 -7.09
C GLY A 50 26.78 -15.76 -6.92
N PHE A 51 27.64 -15.95 -5.90
CA PHE A 51 28.22 -17.25 -5.58
C PHE A 51 27.17 -18.25 -5.07
N LEU A 52 26.19 -17.78 -4.29
CA LEU A 52 25.13 -18.61 -3.71
C LEU A 52 24.02 -18.97 -4.70
N GLN A 53 23.93 -18.30 -5.85
CA GLN A 53 22.95 -18.63 -6.89
C GLN A 53 23.25 -19.99 -7.52
N PRO A 54 22.21 -20.78 -7.88
CA PRO A 54 22.36 -22.15 -8.38
C PRO A 54 23.05 -22.26 -9.76
N ARG A 55 23.32 -21.12 -10.41
CA ARG A 55 24.10 -21.03 -11.67
C ARG A 55 25.45 -20.36 -11.44
N SER A 56 26.07 -20.62 -10.30
CA SER A 56 27.42 -20.12 -10.00
C SER A 56 28.49 -20.96 -10.68
N LEU A 57 29.65 -20.35 -10.96
CA LEU A 57 30.76 -20.96 -11.71
C LEU A 57 31.23 -22.32 -11.14
N TRP A 58 30.95 -22.59 -9.87
CA TRP A 58 31.36 -23.81 -9.16
C TRP A 58 30.24 -24.84 -9.01
N ARG A 59 28.99 -24.45 -9.29
CA ARG A 59 27.81 -25.30 -9.17
C ARG A 59 27.21 -25.59 -10.55
N VAL A 60 28.07 -25.72 -11.57
CA VAL A 60 27.73 -26.28 -12.88
C VAL A 60 27.89 -27.80 -12.80
N TYR A 61 26.90 -28.46 -12.21
CA TYR A 61 26.55 -29.85 -12.44
C TYR A 61 25.04 -29.99 -12.27
#